data_AF-A0A7S3GVE7-F1
#
_entry.id   AF-A0A7S3GVE7-F1
#
_cell.length_a   1.000
_cell.length_b   1.000
_cell.length_c   1.000
_cell.angle_alpha   90.00
_cell.angle_beta   90.00
_cell.angle_gamma   90.00
#
_symmetry.space_group_name_H-M   'P 1'
#
loop_
_entity.id
_entity.type
_entity.pdbx_description
1 polymer ?
#
loop_
_entity_poly.entity_id
_entity_poly.type
_entity_poly.pdbx_seq_one_letter_code
_entity_poly.pdbx_strand_id
1 'polypeptide(L)'
;VKRGVDCCIFQNMHELLTAEERKAIAKLSVPVSTCEEKRIRMVRACQILDTAVDDMQYNTTTSLAIRKLKMKTCSFNIIDINRLWLKSKQNVAESEFDRRYTVCTHVILDDAP
;
A
#
# COMPACT_ATOMS: atom_id res chain seq x y z
N VAL A 1 -13.37 25.44 -6.60
CA VAL A 1 -13.88 24.86 -5.34
C VAL A 1 -12.79 24.01 -4.73
N LYS A 2 -12.01 24.58 -3.81
CA LYS A 2 -10.98 23.86 -3.05
C LYS A 2 -11.70 22.88 -2.12
N ARG A 3 -11.75 21.60 -2.46
CA ARG A 3 -12.14 20.57 -1.50
C ARG A 3 -10.94 20.31 -0.61
N GLY A 4 -10.83 21.09 0.46
CA GLY A 4 -10.02 20.72 1.61
C GLY A 4 -10.62 19.42 2.15
N VAL A 5 -9.89 18.33 2.00
CA VAL A 5 -10.28 17.04 2.56
C VAL A 5 -10.01 17.15 4.05
N ASP A 6 -11.05 17.43 4.83
CA ASP A 6 -10.98 17.50 6.28
C ASP A 6 -10.40 16.17 6.84
N CYS A 7 -9.10 16.17 7.15
CA CYS A 7 -8.32 14.98 7.48
C CYS A 7 -8.69 14.38 8.87
N CYS A 8 -9.69 14.91 9.60
CA CYS A 8 -9.88 14.67 11.03
C CYS A 8 -11.00 13.70 11.47
N ILE A 9 -11.81 13.10 10.59
CA ILE A 9 -13.07 12.45 11.04
C ILE A 9 -12.99 10.94 11.44
N PHE A 10 -11.81 10.35 11.66
CA PHE A 10 -11.76 8.98 12.23
C PHE A 10 -10.81 8.90 13.42
N GLN A 11 -11.34 9.28 14.59
CA GLN A 11 -10.73 9.02 15.89
C GLN A 11 -11.17 7.63 16.37
N ASN A 12 -10.18 6.78 16.64
CA ASN A 12 -10.24 5.44 17.24
C ASN A 12 -10.46 4.24 16.30
N MET A 13 -9.35 3.56 15.94
CA MET A 13 -9.19 2.11 16.13
C MET A 13 -7.80 1.61 15.72
N HIS A 14 -7.20 0.80 16.59
CA HIS A 14 -5.96 0.00 16.52
C HIS A 14 -4.61 0.73 16.38
N GLU A 15 -3.77 0.47 17.39
CA GLU A 15 -2.37 0.87 17.63
C GLU A 15 -1.96 2.25 17.11
N LEU A 16 -1.74 3.17 18.05
CA LEU A 16 -0.90 4.34 17.79
C LEU A 16 0.44 3.81 17.24
N LEU A 17 0.87 4.34 16.09
CA LEU A 17 2.20 4.06 15.56
C LEU A 17 3.24 4.22 16.67
N THR A 18 4.27 3.39 16.68
CA THR A 18 5.35 3.54 17.65
C THR A 18 6.15 4.83 17.36
N ALA A 19 6.96 5.27 18.32
CA ALA A 19 7.83 6.44 18.11
C ALA A 19 8.86 6.16 17.00
N GLU A 20 9.33 4.92 16.92
CA GLU A 20 10.26 4.43 15.92
C GLU A 20 9.64 4.50 14.51
N GLU A 21 8.37 4.14 14.39
CA GLU A 21 7.64 4.17 13.12
C GLU A 21 7.38 5.57 12.63
N ARG A 22 6.96 6.49 13.52
CA ARG A 22 6.86 7.92 13.18
C ARG A 22 8.20 8.48 12.72
N LYS A 23 9.28 8.11 13.42
CA LYS A 23 10.64 8.49 13.01
C LYS A 23 11.03 7.89 11.66
N ALA A 24 10.63 6.65 11.38
CA ALA A 24 10.87 6.01 10.10
C ALA A 24 10.13 6.74 8.96
N ILE A 25 8.84 7.07 9.15
CA ILE A 25 8.04 7.87 8.20
C ILE A 25 8.73 9.21 7.94
N ALA A 26 9.14 9.92 8.99
CA ALA A 26 9.80 11.22 8.88
C ALA A 26 11.17 11.17 8.17
N LYS A 27 11.82 10.01 8.15
CA LYS A 27 13.13 9.81 7.51
C LYS A 27 13.02 9.26 6.08
N LEU A 28 11.82 8.96 5.57
CA LEU A 28 11.65 8.45 4.22
C LEU A 28 12.20 9.47 3.20
N SER A 29 13.08 9.00 2.32
CA SER A 29 13.67 9.79 1.23
C SER A 29 12.79 9.79 -0.03
N VAL A 30 11.49 9.52 0.11
CA VAL A 30 10.52 9.44 -0.98
C VAL A 30 9.34 10.38 -0.71
N PRO A 31 8.61 10.79 -1.75
CA PRO A 31 7.36 11.50 -1.58
C PRO A 31 6.39 10.73 -0.68
N VAL A 32 5.84 11.41 0.34
CA VAL A 32 4.88 10.87 1.30
C VAL A 32 3.67 11.80 1.43
N SER A 33 2.50 11.22 1.69
CA SER A 33 1.28 11.99 1.91
C SER A 33 1.36 12.81 3.20
N THR A 34 0.70 13.96 3.24
CA THR A 34 0.56 14.76 4.47
C THR A 34 -0.18 14.03 5.60
N CYS A 35 -1.00 13.02 5.26
CA CYS A 35 -1.71 12.19 6.24
C CYS A 35 -1.13 10.74 6.29
N GLU A 36 0.17 10.56 6.03
CA GLU A 36 0.82 9.24 5.94
C GLU A 36 0.67 8.38 7.21
N GLU A 37 0.78 8.97 8.40
CA GLU A 37 0.58 8.24 9.66
C GLU A 37 -0.84 7.66 9.77
N LYS A 38 -1.85 8.39 9.29
CA LYS A 38 -3.23 7.90 9.24
C LYS A 38 -3.37 6.77 8.23
N ARG A 39 -2.76 6.91 7.05
CA ARG A 39 -2.77 5.88 6.00
C ARG A 39 -2.18 4.56 6.51
N ILE A 40 -1.01 4.59 7.16
CA ILE A 40 -0.38 3.37 7.71
C ILE A 40 -1.27 2.72 8.78
N ARG A 41 -1.86 3.51 9.69
CA ARG A 41 -2.80 2.98 10.68
C ARG A 41 -3.99 2.27 10.03
N MET A 42 -4.57 2.87 8.99
CA MET A 42 -5.67 2.25 8.24
C MET A 42 -5.24 0.94 7.58
N VAL A 43 -4.08 0.90 6.93
CA VAL A 43 -3.54 -0.34 6.33
C VAL A 43 -3.38 -1.45 7.39
N ARG A 44 -2.87 -1.12 8.58
CA ARG A 44 -2.70 -2.09 9.67
C ARG A 44 -4.01 -2.54 10.30
N ALA A 45 -4.97 -1.63 10.44
CA ALA A 45 -6.30 -1.96 10.91
C ALA A 45 -7.03 -2.96 10.00
N CYS A 46 -6.69 -3.01 8.71
CA CYS A 46 -7.20 -4.02 7.78
C CYS A 46 -6.62 -5.43 8.02
N GLN A 47 -5.56 -5.58 8.83
CA GLN A 47 -4.90 -6.86 9.13
C GLN A 47 -4.56 -7.68 7.87
N ILE A 48 -4.22 -6.98 6.78
CA ILE A 48 -4.03 -7.59 5.45
C ILE A 48 -2.56 -7.89 5.15
N LEU A 49 -1.62 -7.17 5.77
CA LEU A 49 -0.18 -7.38 5.60
C LEU A 49 0.25 -8.75 6.15
N ASP A 50 1.21 -9.39 5.49
CA ASP A 50 1.81 -10.69 5.88
C ASP A 50 0.80 -11.83 6.08
N THR A 51 -0.41 -11.69 5.51
CA THR A 51 -1.42 -12.74 5.51
C THR A 51 -1.24 -13.66 4.31
N ALA A 52 -1.70 -14.90 4.44
CA ALA A 52 -1.64 -15.89 3.36
C ALA A 52 -2.22 -15.34 2.05
N VAL A 53 -1.61 -15.73 0.94
CA VAL A 53 -2.00 -15.34 -0.43
C VAL A 53 -3.30 -16.07 -0.86
N ASP A 54 -3.84 -16.93 0.00
CA ASP A 54 -4.94 -17.87 -0.27
C ASP A 54 -6.33 -17.22 -0.41
N ASP A 55 -6.40 -15.89 -0.42
CA ASP A 55 -7.64 -15.18 -0.72
C ASP A 55 -7.85 -15.17 -2.24
N MET A 56 -8.63 -16.16 -2.70
CA MET A 56 -8.92 -16.49 -4.09
C MET A 56 -9.32 -15.27 -4.94
N GLN A 57 -9.89 -14.24 -4.32
CA GLN A 57 -10.34 -13.02 -4.97
C GLN A 57 -9.18 -12.21 -5.58
N TYR A 58 -8.07 -12.03 -4.86
CA TYR A 58 -6.92 -11.27 -5.36
C TYR A 58 -6.20 -12.01 -6.48
N ASN A 59 -5.99 -13.33 -6.32
CA ASN A 59 -5.33 -14.16 -7.32
C ASN A 59 -6.15 -14.28 -8.61
N THR A 60 -7.47 -14.41 -8.49
CA THR A 60 -8.35 -14.43 -9.67
C THR A 60 -8.25 -13.13 -10.45
N THR A 61 -8.23 -12.00 -9.75
CA THR A 61 -8.14 -10.67 -10.35
C THR A 61 -6.80 -10.46 -11.08
N THR A 62 -5.67 -10.76 -10.43
CA THR A 62 -4.34 -10.61 -11.07
C THR A 62 -4.17 -11.57 -12.24
N SER A 63 -4.66 -12.82 -12.12
CA SER A 63 -4.65 -13.79 -13.21
C SER A 63 -5.53 -13.36 -14.39
N LEU A 64 -6.70 -12.75 -14.11
CA LEU A 64 -7.59 -12.24 -15.14
C LEU A 64 -6.94 -11.05 -15.87
N ALA A 65 -6.32 -10.13 -15.13
CA ALA A 65 -5.62 -8.98 -15.70
C ALA A 65 -4.51 -9.41 -16.66
N ILE A 66 -3.66 -10.37 -16.27
CA ILE A 66 -2.64 -10.97 -17.15
C ILE A 66 -3.26 -11.44 -18.47
N ARG A 67 -4.33 -12.25 -18.40
CA ARG A 67 -4.96 -12.84 -19.59
C ARG A 67 -5.64 -11.81 -20.47
N LYS A 68 -6.34 -10.84 -19.88
CA LYS A 68 -7.14 -9.85 -20.62
C LYS A 68 -6.30 -8.72 -21.20
N LEU A 69 -5.32 -8.24 -20.44
CA LEU A 69 -4.44 -7.13 -20.83
C LEU A 69 -3.16 -7.60 -21.53
N LYS A 70 -2.95 -8.91 -21.65
CA LYS A 70 -1.75 -9.52 -22.25
C LYS A 70 -0.45 -9.02 -21.59
N MET A 71 -0.49 -8.78 -20.28
CA MET A 71 0.66 -8.33 -19.49
C MET A 71 1.51 -9.52 -19.06
N LYS A 72 2.81 -9.30 -18.85
CA LYS A 72 3.73 -10.35 -18.38
C LYS A 72 3.64 -10.58 -16.88
N THR A 73 3.40 -9.52 -16.11
CA THR A 73 3.31 -9.54 -14.65
C THR A 73 2.14 -8.68 -14.19
N CYS A 74 1.57 -9.03 -13.04
CA CYS A 74 0.49 -8.29 -12.40
C CYS A 74 0.48 -8.61 -10.91
N SER A 75 0.24 -7.61 -10.08
CA SER A 75 0.23 -7.79 -8.63
C SER A 75 -0.73 -6.83 -7.94
N PHE A 76 -1.22 -7.26 -6.77
CA PHE A 76 -1.84 -6.37 -5.78
C PHE A 76 -0.78 -5.89 -4.81
N ASN A 77 -0.59 -4.57 -4.75
CA ASN A 77 0.50 -3.94 -4.02
C ASN A 77 -0.06 -3.16 -2.84
N ILE A 78 0.48 -3.41 -1.65
CA ILE A 78 0.12 -2.68 -0.43
C ILE A 78 1.38 -1.95 0.06
N ILE A 79 1.29 -0.63 0.19
CA ILE A 79 2.41 0.20 0.64
C ILE A 79 2.40 0.32 2.16
N ASP A 80 3.44 -0.19 2.81
CA ASP A 80 3.72 -0.01 4.24
C ASP A 80 4.79 1.08 4.43
N ILE A 81 5.35 1.24 5.63
CA ILE A 81 6.32 2.31 5.93
C ILE A 81 7.56 2.17 5.03
N ASN A 82 8.24 1.03 5.09
CA ASN A 82 9.55 0.83 4.45
C ASN A 82 9.49 -0.10 3.23
N ARG A 83 8.33 -0.69 2.94
CA ARG A 83 8.18 -1.73 1.93
C ARG A 83 6.90 -1.56 1.12
N LEU A 84 6.93 -2.13 -0.07
CA LEU A 84 5.77 -2.49 -0.87
C LEU A 84 5.60 -3.99 -0.74
N TRP A 85 4.50 -4.43 -0.15
CA TRP A 85 4.17 -5.85 0.01
C TRP A 85 3.21 -6.31 -1.09
N LEU A 86 3.45 -7.48 -1.66
CA LEU A 86 2.63 -8.06 -2.73
C LEU A 86 1.60 -9.02 -2.14
N LYS A 87 0.34 -8.58 -2.02
CA LYS A 87 -0.76 -9.42 -1.53
C LYS A 87 -1.09 -10.56 -2.50
N SER A 88 -0.96 -10.29 -3.79
CA SER A 88 -1.11 -11.27 -4.87
C SER A 88 -0.14 -10.89 -5.97
N LYS A 89 0.45 -11.89 -6.62
CA LYS A 89 1.46 -11.68 -7.66
C LYS A 89 1.38 -12.79 -8.70
N GLN A 90 1.53 -12.42 -9.96
CA GLN A 90 1.66 -13.34 -11.10
C GLN A 90 3.00 -13.09 -11.76
N ASN A 91 3.79 -14.14 -11.93
CA ASN A 91 5.10 -14.11 -12.61
C ASN A 91 6.11 -13.14 -11.94
N VAL A 92 6.08 -13.02 -10.61
CA VAL A 92 7.05 -12.27 -9.79
C VAL A 92 7.52 -13.14 -8.64
N ALA A 93 8.83 -13.25 -8.43
CA ALA A 93 9.41 -14.15 -7.43
C ALA A 93 9.41 -13.53 -6.03
N GLU A 94 9.72 -12.24 -5.94
CA GLU A 94 9.78 -11.45 -4.72
C GLU A 94 8.38 -11.28 -4.13
N SER A 95 8.25 -11.24 -2.81
CA SER A 95 6.98 -10.97 -2.12
C SER A 95 6.87 -9.54 -1.60
N GLU A 96 7.99 -8.82 -1.58
CA GLU A 96 8.05 -7.42 -1.22
C GLU A 96 9.22 -6.73 -1.91
N PHE A 97 9.13 -5.42 -2.01
CA PHE A 97 10.18 -4.54 -2.52
C PHE A 97 10.40 -3.39 -1.54
N ASP A 98 11.60 -2.84 -1.50
CA ASP A 98 11.86 -1.60 -0.77
C ASP A 98 11.02 -0.47 -1.37
N ARG A 99 10.23 0.21 -0.52
CA ARG A 99 9.31 1.27 -0.95
C ARG A 99 10.02 2.34 -1.79
N ARG A 100 11.29 2.63 -1.48
CA ARG A 100 12.09 3.67 -2.12
C ARG A 100 12.29 3.45 -3.62
N TYR A 101 12.24 2.20 -4.08
CA TYR A 101 12.52 1.83 -5.46
C TYR A 101 11.27 1.45 -6.25
N THR A 102 10.07 1.71 -5.71
CA THR A 102 8.81 1.27 -6.34
C THR A 102 8.04 2.44 -6.92
N VAL A 103 7.48 2.23 -8.12
CA VAL A 103 6.64 3.24 -8.79
C VAL A 103 5.36 3.51 -7.99
N CYS A 104 4.79 2.49 -7.36
CA CYS A 104 3.55 2.61 -6.59
C CYS A 104 3.63 3.63 -5.45
N THR A 105 4.82 3.93 -4.92
CA THR A 105 5.04 5.02 -3.95
C THR A 105 4.54 6.37 -4.46
N HIS A 106 4.66 6.63 -5.76
CA HIS A 106 4.21 7.88 -6.38
C HIS A 106 2.74 7.81 -6.74
N VAL A 107 2.25 6.63 -7.17
CA VAL A 107 0.85 6.41 -7.57
C VAL A 107 -0.11 6.65 -6.40
N ILE A 108 0.25 6.23 -5.18
CA ILE A 108 -0.62 6.40 -4.00
C ILE A 108 -0.80 7.86 -3.53
N LEU A 109 -0.16 8.82 -4.19
CA LEU A 109 -0.22 10.25 -3.84
C LEU A 109 -1.23 11.02 -4.68
N ASP A 110 -1.78 10.39 -5.72
CA ASP A 110 -2.76 10.98 -6.63
C ASP A 110 -4.01 10.09 -6.71
N ASP A 111 -5.16 10.72 -6.93
CA ASP A 111 -6.46 10.06 -7.14
C ASP A 111 -6.79 9.91 -8.64
N ALA A 112 -5.88 10.31 -9.53
CA ALA A 112 -6.04 10.15 -10.97
C ALA A 112 -6.19 8.66 -11.36
N PRO A 113 -7.17 8.32 -12.23
CA PRO A 113 -7.40 6.95 -12.69
C PRO A 113 -6.33 6.43 -13.66
#